data_AF-A0A8H6S6C4-F1
#
_entry.id   AF-A0A8H6S6C4-F1
#
_cell.length_a   1.000
_cell.length_b   1.000
_cell.length_c   1.000
_cell.angle_alpha   90.00
_cell.angle_beta   90.00
_cell.angle_gamma   90.00
#
_symmetry.space_group_name_H-M   'P 1'
#
loop_
_entity.id
_entity.type
_entity.pdbx_description
1 polymer ?
#
loop_
_entity_poly.entity_id
_entity_poly.type
_entity_poly.pdbx_seq_one_letter_code
_entity_poly.pdbx_strand_id
1 'polypeptide(L)'
;MLFSRLWAFSFAAAVVYGRKSVVLDRRNSIPIDFVHSDVTPAEQRLNLRINLAQRDLPGLETVLNAASFPDSSLYGQWLSKEQVGSFVRPTEETTSAVAQWLAAHGIASTPLTHAGDWVSFTVPVSKANEMLNADFNIFTHVPSGKQSIRTLAYVVPAELAPHINLIAPTTSFSRPMRAGPMFTASNGVVPTPEAPPRPVATL
;
A
#
# COMPACT_ATOMS: atom_id res chain seq x y z
N MET A 1 -26.42 -34.20 -48.63
CA MET A 1 -25.31 -33.23 -48.64
C MET A 1 -25.18 -32.68 -47.23
N LEU A 2 -24.14 -33.10 -46.52
CA LEU A 2 -23.95 -32.89 -45.08
C LEU A 2 -22.81 -31.87 -44.93
N PHE A 3 -23.09 -30.64 -44.50
CA PHE A 3 -22.03 -29.67 -44.19
C PHE A 3 -21.75 -29.69 -42.68
N SER A 4 -20.58 -30.25 -42.35
CA SER A 4 -20.06 -30.36 -40.99
C SER A 4 -19.33 -29.07 -40.60
N ARG A 5 -19.48 -28.71 -39.32
CA ARG A 5 -18.99 -27.51 -38.64
C ARG A 5 -17.48 -27.59 -38.38
N LEU A 6 -16.79 -26.45 -38.32
CA LEU A 6 -15.64 -26.29 -37.44
C LEU A 6 -15.62 -24.86 -36.85
N TRP A 7 -15.93 -24.79 -35.56
CA TRP A 7 -15.54 -23.67 -34.70
C TRP A 7 -14.15 -23.98 -34.18
N ALA A 8 -13.15 -23.19 -34.58
CA ALA A 8 -11.83 -23.26 -33.97
C ALA A 8 -11.89 -22.50 -32.62
N PHE A 9 -12.04 -23.24 -31.52
CA PHE A 9 -11.75 -22.70 -30.20
C PHE A 9 -10.24 -22.68 -30.00
N SER A 10 -9.64 -21.51 -30.12
CA SER A 10 -8.25 -21.30 -29.73
C SER A 10 -8.16 -21.31 -28.21
N PHE A 11 -7.66 -22.40 -27.63
CA PHE A 11 -7.29 -22.48 -26.23
C PHE A 11 -5.94 -21.79 -26.07
N ALA A 12 -5.93 -20.56 -25.56
CA ALA A 12 -4.71 -19.98 -25.00
C ALA A 12 -4.32 -20.82 -23.78
N ALA A 13 -3.23 -21.58 -23.88
CA ALA A 13 -2.69 -22.34 -22.78
C ALA A 13 -2.22 -21.37 -21.69
N ALA A 14 -3.00 -21.22 -20.63
CA ALA A 14 -2.53 -20.59 -19.40
C ALA A 14 -1.46 -21.51 -18.82
N VAL A 15 -0.21 -21.10 -18.94
CA VAL A 15 0.90 -21.86 -18.36
C VAL A 15 0.84 -21.68 -16.86
N VAL A 16 0.21 -22.62 -16.17
CA VAL A 16 0.24 -22.72 -14.70
C VAL A 16 1.58 -23.33 -14.32
N TYR A 17 2.66 -22.55 -14.40
CA TYR A 17 3.87 -22.86 -13.65
C TYR A 17 3.49 -22.79 -12.17
N GLY A 18 3.73 -23.86 -11.42
CA GLY A 18 3.52 -23.88 -9.97
C GLY A 18 4.25 -22.70 -9.33
N ARG A 19 3.51 -21.62 -9.04
CA ARG A 19 4.09 -20.37 -8.57
C ARG A 19 4.63 -20.62 -7.17
N LYS A 20 5.96 -20.59 -7.04
CA LYS A 20 6.60 -20.51 -5.73
C LYS A 20 5.98 -19.31 -5.01
N SER A 21 5.63 -19.49 -3.75
CA SER A 21 5.00 -18.45 -2.94
C SER A 21 5.84 -18.20 -1.70
N VAL A 22 5.85 -16.95 -1.23
CA VAL A 22 6.67 -16.49 -0.09
C VAL A 22 5.79 -15.73 0.88
N VAL A 23 5.95 -16.00 2.18
CA VAL A 23 5.30 -15.24 3.25
C VAL A 23 5.85 -13.83 3.21
N LEU A 24 5.01 -12.84 2.87
CA LEU A 24 5.46 -11.45 2.80
C LEU A 24 5.51 -10.83 4.20
N ASP A 25 4.52 -11.13 5.03
CA ASP A 25 4.49 -10.69 6.41
C ASP A 25 3.73 -11.69 7.30
N ARG A 26 4.16 -11.78 8.55
CA ARG A 26 3.57 -12.62 9.58
C ARG A 26 3.70 -11.97 10.95
N ARG A 27 2.60 -12.06 11.69
CA ARG A 27 2.53 -11.82 13.12
C ARG A 27 2.40 -13.14 13.86
N ASN A 28 3.29 -13.39 14.82
CA ASN A 28 3.32 -14.65 15.58
C ASN A 28 2.15 -14.79 16.57
N SER A 29 1.55 -13.68 17.01
CA SER A 29 0.44 -13.70 17.95
C SER A 29 -0.48 -12.48 17.79
N ILE A 30 -1.73 -12.64 18.22
CA ILE A 30 -2.68 -11.54 18.34
C ILE A 30 -2.13 -10.55 19.38
N PRO A 31 -2.10 -9.22 19.12
CA PRO A 31 -1.66 -8.27 20.12
C PRO A 31 -2.54 -8.34 21.38
N ILE A 32 -1.94 -8.08 22.56
CA ILE A 32 -2.57 -8.21 23.88
C ILE A 32 -3.95 -7.51 23.99
N ASP A 33 -4.11 -6.35 23.36
CA ASP A 33 -5.33 -5.54 23.41
C ASP A 33 -6.43 -6.03 22.42
N PHE A 34 -6.19 -7.12 21.70
CA PHE A 34 -7.09 -7.65 20.68
C PHE A 34 -7.47 -9.10 20.96
N VAL A 35 -8.70 -9.46 20.58
CA VAL A 35 -9.20 -10.83 20.63
C VAL A 35 -9.80 -11.19 19.28
N HIS A 36 -9.61 -12.43 18.85
CA HIS A 36 -10.37 -13.00 17.73
C HIS A 36 -11.83 -13.14 18.17
N SER A 37 -12.72 -12.41 17.52
CA SER A 37 -14.12 -12.32 17.94
C SER A 37 -15.07 -13.09 17.05
N ASP A 38 -14.83 -13.12 15.74
CA ASP A 38 -15.74 -13.78 14.80
C ASP A 38 -15.07 -14.13 13.46
N VAL A 39 -15.68 -15.04 12.72
CA VAL A 39 -15.34 -15.34 11.33
C VAL A 39 -15.88 -14.23 10.44
N THR A 40 -15.08 -13.79 9.47
CA THR A 40 -15.58 -12.78 8.53
C THR A 40 -16.40 -13.44 7.42
N PRO A 41 -17.62 -12.94 7.10
CA PRO A 41 -18.39 -13.47 5.98
C PRO A 41 -17.61 -13.43 4.66
N ALA A 42 -17.70 -14.51 3.88
CA ALA A 42 -16.96 -14.67 2.62
C ALA A 42 -17.16 -13.50 1.63
N GLU A 43 -18.39 -12.97 1.57
CA GLU A 43 -18.77 -11.88 0.65
C GLU A 43 -18.53 -10.47 1.22
N GLN A 44 -18.09 -10.36 2.47
CA GLN A 44 -17.73 -9.07 3.05
C GLN A 44 -16.60 -8.45 2.22
N ARG A 45 -16.77 -7.19 1.79
CA ARG A 45 -15.77 -6.52 0.96
C ARG A 45 -14.64 -5.94 1.81
N LEU A 46 -13.42 -6.22 1.40
CA LEU A 46 -12.18 -5.65 1.92
C LEU A 46 -11.65 -4.60 0.95
N ASN A 47 -11.33 -3.43 1.48
CA ASN A 47 -10.60 -2.39 0.75
C ASN A 47 -9.13 -2.53 1.10
N LEU A 48 -8.39 -3.21 0.24
CA LEU A 48 -6.97 -3.47 0.40
C LEU A 48 -6.15 -2.44 -0.38
N ARG A 49 -4.92 -2.23 0.07
CA ARG A 49 -3.97 -1.29 -0.49
C ARG A 49 -2.62 -1.97 -0.55
N ILE A 50 -1.88 -1.73 -1.62
CA ILE A 50 -0.54 -2.26 -1.84
C ILE A 50 0.42 -1.08 -1.86
N ASN A 51 1.44 -1.12 -1.01
CA ASN A 51 2.62 -0.29 -1.12
C ASN A 51 3.58 -0.99 -2.07
N LEU A 52 3.84 -0.35 -3.20
CA LEU A 52 4.75 -0.83 -4.23
C LEU A 52 6.19 -0.48 -3.87
N ALA A 53 7.13 -1.32 -4.30
CA ALA A 53 8.55 -1.05 -4.15
C ALA A 53 8.91 0.31 -4.76
N GLN A 54 9.36 1.22 -3.91
CA GLN A 54 9.74 2.58 -4.25
C GLN A 54 11.15 2.57 -4.86
N ARG A 55 11.40 3.40 -5.87
CA ARG A 55 12.62 3.36 -6.69
C ARG A 55 13.90 3.67 -5.91
N ASP A 56 13.87 4.67 -5.04
CA ASP A 56 15.08 5.15 -4.34
C ASP A 56 14.75 5.71 -2.95
N LEU A 57 14.30 4.82 -2.06
CA LEU A 57 14.12 5.12 -0.64
C LEU A 57 15.44 5.54 0.05
N PRO A 58 16.58 4.87 -0.15
CA PRO A 58 17.84 5.26 0.47
C PRO A 58 18.33 6.64 0.06
N GLY A 59 18.15 7.02 -1.22
CA GLY A 59 18.45 8.36 -1.70
C GLY A 59 17.55 9.42 -1.07
N LEU A 60 16.24 9.12 -0.94
CA LEU A 60 15.32 10.01 -0.22
C LEU A 60 15.75 10.20 1.24
N GLU A 61 16.07 9.12 1.96
CA GLU A 61 16.54 9.17 3.35
C GLU A 61 17.81 10.01 3.48
N THR A 62 18.76 9.84 2.56
CA THR A 62 20.01 10.62 2.53
C THR A 62 19.75 12.12 2.44
N VAL A 63 18.87 12.54 1.53
CA VAL A 63 18.55 13.96 1.33
C VAL A 63 17.75 14.53 2.51
N LEU A 64 16.78 13.77 3.03
CA LEU A 64 16.00 14.17 4.21
C LEU A 64 16.88 14.33 5.46
N ASN A 65 17.83 13.41 5.67
CA ASN A 65 18.80 13.51 6.75
C ASN A 65 19.64 14.79 6.58
N ALA A 66 20.21 15.02 5.39
CA ALA A 66 21.00 16.22 5.13
C ALA A 66 20.20 17.52 5.33
N ALA A 67 18.89 17.53 5.06
CA ALA A 67 18.04 18.68 5.32
C ALA A 67 17.68 18.88 6.81
N SER A 68 17.81 17.84 7.64
CA SER A 68 17.37 17.84 9.04
C SER A 68 18.47 18.18 10.05
N PHE A 69 19.74 17.98 9.70
CA PHE A 69 20.85 18.21 10.63
C PHE A 69 21.43 19.63 10.50
N PRO A 70 21.59 20.38 11.61
CA PRO A 70 22.02 21.78 11.58
C PRO A 70 23.44 21.99 11.04
N ASP A 71 24.31 20.99 11.15
CA ASP A 71 25.70 21.06 10.66
C ASP A 71 25.81 20.79 9.15
N SER A 72 24.70 20.45 8.49
CA SER A 72 24.66 20.23 7.05
C SER A 72 24.51 21.55 6.30
N SER A 73 25.26 21.70 5.19
CA SER A 73 25.05 22.80 4.25
C SER A 73 23.65 22.82 3.61
N LEU A 74 22.92 21.71 3.67
CA LEU A 74 21.55 21.56 3.17
C LEU A 74 20.49 21.75 4.27
N TYR A 75 20.88 22.11 5.49
CA TYR A 75 19.93 22.27 6.59
C TYR A 75 18.78 23.23 6.23
N GLY A 76 17.54 22.78 6.47
CA GLY A 76 16.32 23.53 6.16
C GLY A 76 15.93 23.55 4.68
N GLN A 77 16.71 22.94 3.78
CA GLN A 77 16.40 22.84 2.36
C GLN A 77 15.52 21.61 2.08
N TRP A 78 14.23 21.74 2.37
CA TRP A 78 13.26 20.64 2.20
C TRP A 78 12.88 20.41 0.73
N LEU A 79 12.58 19.15 0.42
CA LEU A 79 12.12 18.74 -0.90
C LEU A 79 10.67 19.16 -1.17
N SER A 80 10.37 19.54 -2.42
CA SER A 80 9.01 19.65 -2.92
C SER A 80 8.34 18.28 -3.02
N LYS A 81 7.01 18.26 -3.12
CA LYS A 81 6.24 17.03 -3.31
C LYS A 81 6.65 16.27 -4.58
N GLU A 82 6.96 16.99 -5.65
CA GLU A 82 7.39 16.43 -6.94
C GLU A 82 8.78 15.82 -6.84
N GLN A 83 9.69 16.49 -6.11
CA GLN A 83 11.03 15.96 -5.84
C GLN A 83 10.95 14.67 -5.02
N VAL A 84 10.15 14.62 -3.95
CA VAL A 84 9.88 13.38 -3.19
C VAL A 84 9.29 12.31 -4.11
N GLY A 85 8.29 12.69 -4.91
CA GLY A 85 7.65 11.82 -5.90
C GLY A 85 8.65 11.15 -6.83
N SER A 86 9.72 11.83 -7.23
CA SER A 86 10.76 11.25 -8.08
C SER A 86 11.49 10.08 -7.41
N PHE A 87 11.74 10.14 -6.10
CA PHE A 87 12.38 9.05 -5.36
C PHE A 87 11.44 7.87 -5.14
N VAL A 88 10.18 8.16 -4.79
CA VAL A 88 9.24 7.12 -4.36
C VAL A 88 8.46 6.47 -5.50
N ARG A 89 8.40 7.08 -6.68
CA ARG A 89 7.71 6.51 -7.84
C ARG A 89 8.28 5.12 -8.17
N PRO A 90 7.45 4.06 -8.19
CA PRO A 90 7.90 2.72 -8.57
C PRO A 90 8.39 2.64 -10.00
N THR A 91 9.18 1.61 -10.32
CA THR A 91 9.58 1.31 -11.70
C THR A 91 8.39 0.81 -12.53
N GLU A 92 8.47 0.92 -13.86
CA GLU A 92 7.45 0.37 -14.76
C GLU A 92 7.32 -1.15 -14.64
N GLU A 93 8.44 -1.83 -14.36
CA GLU A 93 8.46 -3.26 -14.06
C GLU A 93 7.60 -3.59 -12.84
N THR A 94 7.79 -2.87 -11.72
CA THR A 94 7.02 -3.05 -10.49
C THR A 94 5.54 -2.80 -10.70
N THR A 95 5.17 -1.69 -11.37
CA THR A 95 3.75 -1.37 -11.59
C THR A 95 3.10 -2.37 -12.54
N SER A 96 3.79 -2.80 -13.60
CA SER A 96 3.29 -3.78 -14.56
C SER A 96 3.12 -5.16 -13.95
N ALA A 97 4.10 -5.64 -13.16
CA ALA A 97 4.03 -6.94 -12.50
C ALA A 97 2.83 -7.05 -11.56
N VAL A 98 2.61 -6.04 -10.71
CA VAL A 98 1.48 -6.03 -9.77
C VAL A 98 0.15 -5.85 -10.50
N ALA A 99 0.08 -4.98 -11.52
CA ALA A 99 -1.14 -4.80 -12.31
C ALA A 99 -1.55 -6.08 -13.05
N GLN A 100 -0.60 -6.80 -13.65
CA GLN A 100 -0.86 -8.08 -14.31
C GLN A 100 -1.32 -9.15 -13.33
N TRP A 101 -0.72 -9.21 -12.14
CA TRP A 101 -1.15 -10.12 -11.09
C TRP A 101 -2.59 -9.86 -10.64
N LEU A 102 -2.94 -8.61 -10.35
CA LEU A 102 -4.32 -8.24 -9.99
C LEU A 102 -5.31 -8.53 -11.13
N ALA A 103 -4.94 -8.21 -12.37
CA ALA A 103 -5.76 -8.49 -13.55
C ALA A 103 -6.00 -10.00 -13.76
N ALA A 104 -5.02 -10.85 -13.48
CA ALA A 104 -5.16 -12.30 -13.54
C ALA A 104 -6.19 -12.84 -12.52
N HIS A 105 -6.45 -12.11 -11.45
CA HIS A 105 -7.52 -12.39 -10.48
C HIS A 105 -8.85 -11.67 -10.80
N GLY A 106 -8.92 -10.93 -11.92
CA GLY A 106 -10.09 -10.14 -12.30
C GLY A 106 -10.27 -8.87 -11.46
N ILE A 107 -9.19 -8.35 -10.87
CA ILE A 107 -9.21 -7.22 -9.94
C ILE A 107 -8.70 -5.97 -10.64
N ALA A 108 -9.51 -4.91 -10.61
CA ALA A 108 -9.08 -3.58 -11.00
C ALA A 108 -8.46 -2.85 -9.80
N SER A 109 -7.33 -2.17 -10.01
CA SER A 109 -6.68 -1.33 -9.01
C SER A 109 -6.67 0.13 -9.41
N THR A 110 -6.73 1.02 -8.42
CA THR A 110 -6.65 2.47 -8.59
C THR A 110 -5.44 3.04 -7.87
N PRO A 111 -4.64 3.93 -8.49
CA PRO A 111 -3.60 4.67 -7.77
C PRO A 111 -4.18 5.55 -6.67
N LEU A 112 -3.54 5.57 -5.49
CA LEU A 112 -3.94 6.41 -4.35
C LEU A 112 -3.09 7.68 -4.20
N THR A 113 -1.86 7.64 -4.71
CA THR A 113 -0.89 8.72 -4.59
C THR A 113 -0.50 9.22 -5.97
N HIS A 114 -0.08 10.48 -6.04
CA HIS A 114 0.42 11.08 -7.29
C HIS A 114 1.67 10.36 -7.82
N ALA A 115 2.51 9.82 -6.93
CA ALA A 115 3.69 9.04 -7.32
C ALA A 115 3.35 7.60 -7.73
N GLY A 116 2.13 7.13 -7.49
CA GLY A 116 1.70 5.77 -7.84
C GLY A 116 2.33 4.67 -6.98
N ASP A 117 3.00 5.02 -5.88
CA ASP A 117 3.60 4.07 -4.92
C ASP A 117 2.56 3.34 -4.07
N TRP A 118 1.32 3.84 -4.02
CA TRP A 118 0.20 3.13 -3.43
C TRP A 118 -0.91 2.89 -4.44
N VAL A 119 -1.42 1.66 -4.45
CA VAL A 119 -2.61 1.28 -5.21
C VAL A 119 -3.66 0.67 -4.29
N SER A 120 -4.95 0.95 -4.52
CA SER A 120 -6.06 0.31 -3.82
C SER A 120 -6.85 -0.63 -4.72
N PHE A 121 -7.44 -1.65 -4.12
CA PHE A 121 -8.40 -2.52 -4.77
C PHE A 121 -9.41 -3.06 -3.75
N THR A 122 -10.57 -3.48 -4.24
CA THR A 122 -11.65 -4.01 -3.40
C THR A 122 -12.00 -5.42 -3.82
N VAL A 123 -12.01 -6.35 -2.86
CA VAL A 123 -12.34 -7.76 -3.09
C VAL A 123 -13.15 -8.35 -1.95
N PRO A 124 -13.97 -9.40 -2.20
CA PRO A 124 -14.53 -10.23 -1.14
C PRO A 124 -13.44 -10.90 -0.29
N VAL A 125 -13.75 -11.19 0.97
CA VAL A 125 -12.87 -11.96 1.88
C VAL A 125 -12.49 -13.31 1.28
N SER A 126 -13.42 -14.02 0.66
CA SER A 126 -13.15 -15.30 -0.01
C SER A 126 -12.02 -15.16 -1.04
N LYS A 127 -12.09 -14.13 -1.88
CA LYS A 127 -11.08 -13.86 -2.91
C LYS A 127 -9.75 -13.39 -2.31
N ALA A 128 -9.79 -12.57 -1.26
CA ALA A 128 -8.59 -12.12 -0.56
C ALA A 128 -7.84 -13.29 0.10
N ASN A 129 -8.57 -14.19 0.77
CA ASN A 129 -8.02 -15.41 1.36
C ASN A 129 -7.40 -16.32 0.29
N GLU A 130 -8.08 -16.50 -0.85
CA GLU A 130 -7.58 -17.29 -1.99
C GLU A 130 -6.28 -16.71 -2.57
N MET A 131 -6.26 -15.42 -2.90
CA MET A 131 -5.12 -14.82 -3.61
C MET A 131 -3.90 -14.58 -2.71
N LEU A 132 -4.11 -14.41 -1.41
CA LEU A 132 -3.05 -14.12 -0.44
C LEU A 132 -2.70 -15.33 0.45
N ASN A 133 -3.38 -16.47 0.26
CA ASN A 133 -3.29 -17.64 1.15
C ASN A 133 -3.29 -17.22 2.63
N ALA A 134 -4.34 -16.49 3.01
CA ALA A 134 -4.49 -15.83 4.30
C ALA A 134 -5.85 -16.16 4.91
N ASP A 135 -5.98 -15.88 6.20
CA ASP A 135 -7.23 -16.06 6.95
C ASP A 135 -7.69 -14.72 7.54
N PHE A 136 -8.54 -14.00 6.81
CA PHE A 136 -9.15 -12.77 7.29
C PHE A 136 -10.31 -13.06 8.26
N ASN A 137 -10.17 -12.57 9.50
CA ASN A 137 -11.14 -12.74 10.58
C ASN A 137 -11.42 -11.41 11.29
N ILE A 138 -12.52 -11.37 12.04
CA ILE A 138 -12.89 -10.19 12.83
C ILE A 138 -12.13 -10.25 14.16
N PHE A 139 -11.44 -9.16 14.47
CA PHE A 139 -10.77 -8.95 15.74
C PHE A 139 -11.34 -7.74 16.44
N THR A 140 -11.62 -7.88 17.73
CA THR A 140 -12.11 -6.79 18.59
C THR A 140 -10.98 -6.25 19.44
N HIS A 141 -10.76 -4.93 19.38
CA HIS A 141 -9.91 -4.23 20.33
C HIS A 141 -10.64 -4.10 21.67
N VAL A 142 -10.21 -4.85 22.69
CA VAL A 142 -10.91 -4.99 23.99
C VAL A 142 -11.16 -3.64 24.66
N PRO A 143 -10.17 -2.72 24.78
CA PRO A 143 -10.40 -1.46 25.48
C PRO A 143 -11.42 -0.52 24.83
N SER A 144 -11.65 -0.62 23.52
CA SER A 144 -12.56 0.30 22.81
C SER A 144 -13.78 -0.37 22.20
N GLY A 145 -13.88 -1.70 22.25
CA GLY A 145 -14.93 -2.49 21.59
C GLY A 145 -14.95 -2.41 20.06
N LYS A 146 -13.95 -1.77 19.42
CA LYS A 146 -13.97 -1.58 17.96
C LYS A 146 -13.48 -2.83 17.26
N GLN A 147 -14.21 -3.24 16.23
CA GLN A 147 -13.89 -4.39 15.40
C GLN A 147 -13.06 -4.00 14.17
N SER A 148 -12.23 -4.93 13.72
CA SER A 148 -11.44 -4.79 12.51
C SER A 148 -11.18 -6.15 11.88
N ILE A 149 -11.28 -6.24 10.55
CA ILE A 149 -10.97 -7.47 9.82
C ILE A 149 -9.47 -7.52 9.55
N ARG A 150 -8.78 -8.55 10.04
CA ARG A 150 -7.31 -8.70 9.94
C ARG A 150 -6.94 -10.15 9.67
N THR A 151 -5.67 -10.37 9.34
CA THR A 151 -5.08 -11.71 9.26
C THR A 151 -3.74 -11.71 9.97
N LEU A 152 -3.25 -12.87 10.40
CA LEU A 152 -1.96 -12.98 11.08
C LEU A 152 -0.80 -13.23 10.13
N ALA A 153 -1.05 -13.72 8.92
CA ALA A 153 -0.01 -13.90 7.91
C ALA A 153 -0.62 -13.87 6.53
N TYR A 154 0.19 -13.52 5.54
CA TYR A 154 -0.19 -13.63 4.15
C TYR A 154 1.02 -13.90 3.27
N VAL A 155 0.73 -14.42 2.09
CA VAL A 155 1.69 -14.93 1.13
C VAL A 155 1.45 -14.23 -0.21
N VAL A 156 2.53 -14.01 -0.96
CA VAL A 156 2.47 -13.55 -2.34
C VAL A 156 3.29 -14.48 -3.24
N PRO A 157 3.04 -14.50 -4.56
CA PRO A 157 3.95 -15.14 -5.51
C PRO A 157 5.38 -14.61 -5.32
N ALA A 158 6.37 -15.51 -5.40
CA ALA A 158 7.77 -15.19 -5.15
C ALA A 158 8.29 -14.10 -6.10
N GLU A 159 7.79 -14.08 -7.34
CA GLU A 159 8.07 -13.06 -8.33
C GLU A 159 7.59 -11.66 -7.94
N LEU A 160 6.60 -11.53 -7.05
CA LEU A 160 6.07 -10.24 -6.59
C LEU A 160 6.70 -9.74 -5.30
N ALA A 161 7.41 -10.60 -4.57
CA ALA A 161 8.11 -10.20 -3.34
C ALA A 161 9.02 -8.96 -3.50
N PRO A 162 9.81 -8.78 -4.59
CA PRO A 162 10.61 -7.57 -4.78
C PRO A 162 9.81 -6.33 -5.18
N HIS A 163 8.54 -6.49 -5.56
CA HIS A 163 7.68 -5.41 -6.09
C HIS A 163 6.68 -4.88 -5.05
N ILE A 164 6.47 -5.61 -3.95
CA ILE A 164 5.48 -5.27 -2.92
C ILE A 164 6.17 -5.15 -1.57
N ASN A 165 6.08 -3.96 -0.97
CA ASN A 165 6.56 -3.72 0.38
C ASN A 165 5.54 -4.17 1.43
N LEU A 166 4.26 -3.91 1.18
CA LEU A 166 3.19 -4.14 2.15
C LEU A 166 1.84 -4.25 1.47
N ILE A 167 1.01 -5.18 1.92
CA ILE A 167 -0.44 -5.18 1.66
C ILE A 167 -1.16 -4.83 2.95
N ALA A 168 -2.03 -3.83 2.93
CA ALA A 168 -2.73 -3.33 4.10
C ALA A 168 -4.22 -3.04 3.85
N PRO A 169 -5.10 -3.21 4.85
CA PRO A 169 -4.82 -3.75 6.18
C PRO A 169 -4.76 -5.29 6.18
N THR A 170 -3.69 -5.86 6.75
CA THR A 170 -3.51 -7.33 6.89
C THR A 170 -3.13 -7.68 8.34
N THR A 171 -1.83 -7.72 8.64
CA THR A 171 -1.19 -8.03 9.93
C THR A 171 -1.09 -6.83 10.88
N SER A 172 -1.48 -5.64 10.40
CA SER A 172 -1.36 -4.39 11.14
C SER A 172 -2.55 -4.15 12.06
N PHE A 173 -2.36 -4.36 13.36
CA PHE A 173 -3.36 -4.07 14.40
C PHE A 173 -3.14 -2.68 14.98
N SER A 174 -3.69 -1.67 14.33
CA SER A 174 -3.65 -0.29 14.82
C SER A 174 -4.62 -0.09 15.98
N ARG A 175 -4.15 0.51 17.07
CA ARG A 175 -5.04 1.04 18.11
C ARG A 175 -6.00 2.03 17.47
N PRO A 176 -7.31 1.90 17.68
CA PRO A 176 -8.23 2.83 17.07
C PRO A 176 -7.94 4.22 17.62
N MET A 177 -7.68 5.16 16.72
CA MET A 177 -7.46 6.55 17.10
C MET A 177 -8.66 7.00 17.92
N ARG A 178 -8.42 7.50 19.13
CA ARG A 178 -9.44 8.26 19.86
C ARG A 178 -9.79 9.42 18.94
N ALA A 179 -11.08 9.62 18.65
CA ALA A 179 -11.51 10.83 17.97
C ALA A 179 -11.21 11.99 18.92
N GLY A 180 -10.01 12.56 18.81
CA GLY A 180 -9.73 13.88 19.34
C GLY A 180 -10.51 14.91 18.52
N PRO A 181 -10.62 16.16 18.99
CA PRO A 181 -11.18 17.22 18.17
C PRO A 181 -10.40 17.25 16.85
N MET A 182 -11.09 17.01 15.73
CA MET A 182 -10.50 17.29 14.41
C MET A 182 -10.29 18.80 14.38
N PHE A 183 -9.03 19.24 14.34
CA PHE A 183 -8.72 20.57 13.86
C PHE A 183 -9.11 20.57 12.37
N THR A 184 -10.34 20.97 12.08
CA THR A 184 -10.69 21.44 10.75
C THR A 184 -9.83 22.66 10.53
N ALA A 185 -8.79 22.50 9.71
CA ALA A 185 -8.16 23.67 9.09
C ALA A 185 -9.28 24.37 8.33
N SER A 186 -9.85 25.41 8.95
CA SER A 186 -10.59 26.43 8.24
C SER A 186 -9.69 26.88 7.10
N ASN A 187 -10.23 27.05 5.89
CA ASN A 187 -9.55 27.66 4.74
C ASN A 187 -9.26 29.15 5.03
N GLY A 188 -8.59 29.44 6.13
CA GLY A 188 -8.00 30.73 6.43
C GLY A 188 -6.81 30.89 5.50
N VAL A 189 -6.85 31.96 4.71
CA VAL A 189 -5.72 32.48 3.93
C VAL A 189 -4.46 32.38 4.79
N VAL A 190 -3.52 31.55 4.35
CA VAL A 190 -2.19 31.44 4.95
C VAL A 190 -1.56 32.84 4.82
N PRO A 191 -1.18 33.52 5.91
CA PRO A 191 -0.42 34.76 5.79
C PRO A 191 0.91 34.41 5.13
N THR A 192 1.21 35.06 4.01
CA THR A 192 2.50 34.95 3.35
C THR A 192 3.61 35.22 4.38
N PRO A 193 4.58 34.31 4.57
CA PRO A 193 5.72 34.59 5.43
C PRO A 193 6.42 35.86 4.91
N GLU A 194 6.57 36.86 5.78
CA GLU A 194 7.35 38.05 5.48
C GLU A 194 8.78 37.62 5.17
N ALA A 195 9.27 38.00 3.98
CA ALA A 195 10.61 37.64 3.54
C ALA A 195 11.66 38.26 4.48
N PRO A 196 12.75 37.55 4.82
CA PRO A 196 13.81 38.13 5.63
C PRO A 196 14.39 39.38 4.97
N PRO A 197 14.74 40.43 5.74
CA PRO A 197 15.26 41.67 5.19
C PRO A 197 16.55 41.40 4.41
N ARG A 198 16.63 41.98 3.20
CA ARG A 198 17.82 41.87 2.34
C ARG A 198 19.04 42.44 3.06
N PRO A 199 20.21 41.79 2.99
CA PRO A 199 21.43 42.34 3.54
C PRO A 199 21.77 43.67 2.87
N VAL A 200 22.01 44.69 3.68
CA VAL A 200 22.46 46.01 3.23
C VAL A 200 23.90 45.86 2.78
N ALA A 201 24.18 46.15 1.51
CA ALA A 201 25.54 46.24 1.02
C ALA A 201 26.20 47.48 1.64
N THR A 202 27.16 47.26 2.54
CA THR A 202 28.10 48.31 2.97
C THR A 202 29.25 48.35 1.97
N LEU A 203 29.50 49.53 1.42
CA LEU A 203 30.66 49.85 0.57
C LEU A 203 31.98 49.71 1.35
#